data_AF-A0A967WBJ0-F1
#
_entry.id   AF-A0A967WBJ0-F1
#
_cell.length_a   1.000
_cell.length_b   1.000
_cell.length_c   1.000
_cell.angle_alpha   90.00
_cell.angle_beta   90.00
_cell.angle_gamma   90.00
#
_symmetry.space_group_name_H-M   'P 1'
#
loop_
_entity.id
_entity.type
_entity.pdbx_description
1 polymer ?
#
loop_
_entity_poly.entity_id
_entity_poly.type
_entity_poly.pdbx_seq_one_letter_code
_entity_poly.pdbx_strand_id
1 'polypeptide(L)'
;YLDDLVATDDSIREEAAGYTEQVSKMGRVQATAKRTRKDGSLVDVELLALPLVLAGERVGFYAMYHDISERKAMERELRHQKEYYEALFVNSPVAVVTVDRDGKVISWNPAAERLFGYTPAEAIGQDIDDLVARDESIPAEAVGFTDAFRVGDQVVAFSAYPELVDKQGRLQIATRRTRKDGSFVEVELLGLPVTVAGEEIAFIAIYHDISEREAMERELRRQKEYYEALFVNSPAAVVTVDRNGKVVSWNPTAERLFGYTQDEAIGQDVDDLVARDDSVR
;
A
#
# COMPACT_ATOMS: atom_id res chain seq x y z
N TYR A 1 10.89 16.36 54.16
CA TYR A 1 12.06 16.15 53.29
C TYR A 1 11.69 16.51 51.86
N LEU A 2 12.68 16.78 50.98
CA LEU A 2 12.41 17.12 49.56
C LEU A 2 11.51 16.06 48.90
N ASP A 3 11.76 14.79 49.19
CA ASP A 3 11.01 13.65 48.67
C ASP A 3 9.51 13.71 49.04
N ASP A 4 9.14 14.27 50.20
CA ASP A 4 7.73 14.41 50.59
C ASP A 4 6.97 15.41 49.70
N LEU A 5 7.68 16.31 49.02
CA LEU A 5 7.10 17.34 48.14
C LEU A 5 7.06 16.91 46.67
N VAL A 6 8.01 16.08 46.23
CA VAL A 6 8.18 15.70 44.82
C VAL A 6 7.96 14.20 44.54
N ALA A 7 7.67 13.41 45.57
CA ALA A 7 7.37 11.98 45.50
C ALA A 7 6.18 11.64 46.42
N THR A 8 4.99 12.08 46.01
CA THR A 8 3.77 11.92 46.83
C THR A 8 3.16 10.52 46.74
N ASP A 9 3.48 9.76 45.68
CA ASP A 9 3.13 8.34 45.52
C ASP A 9 4.16 7.45 46.22
N ASP A 10 3.70 6.38 46.88
CA ASP A 10 4.57 5.49 47.68
C ASP A 10 5.66 4.80 46.84
N SER A 11 5.38 4.44 45.59
CA SER A 11 6.38 3.84 44.69
C SER A 11 7.46 4.84 44.27
N ILE A 12 7.06 6.09 44.02
CA ILE A 12 8.00 7.17 43.67
C ILE A 12 8.83 7.57 44.90
N ARG A 13 8.24 7.48 46.09
CA ARG A 13 8.92 7.79 47.35
C ARG A 13 9.99 6.76 47.68
N GLU A 14 9.71 5.49 47.48
CA GLU A 14 10.69 4.41 47.65
C GLU A 14 11.87 4.58 46.69
N GLU A 15 11.59 4.90 45.41
CA GLU A 15 12.62 5.21 44.41
C GLU A 15 13.47 6.43 44.81
N ALA A 16 12.84 7.52 45.27
CA ALA A 16 13.52 8.74 45.69
C ALA A 16 14.44 8.51 46.90
N ALA A 17 13.98 7.75 47.90
CA ALA A 17 14.78 7.35 49.05
C ALA A 17 15.99 6.49 48.63
N GLY A 18 15.80 5.58 47.67
CA GLY A 18 16.87 4.77 47.10
C GLY A 18 17.98 5.61 46.45
N TYR A 19 17.61 6.67 45.71
CA TYR A 19 18.61 7.59 45.16
C TYR A 19 19.39 8.34 46.24
N THR A 20 18.73 8.80 47.31
CA THR A 20 19.42 9.45 48.45
C THR A 20 20.45 8.52 49.11
N GLU A 21 20.12 7.24 49.26
CA GLU A 21 21.05 6.23 49.77
C GLU A 21 22.21 5.97 48.80
N GLN A 22 21.95 5.88 47.49
CA GLN A 22 22.98 5.69 46.48
C GLN A 22 23.94 6.87 46.40
N VAL A 23 23.47 8.13 46.44
CA VAL A 23 24.35 9.31 46.48
C VAL A 23 25.26 9.25 47.71
N SER A 24 24.72 8.75 48.83
CA SER A 24 25.46 8.63 50.07
C SER A 24 26.61 7.63 50.02
N LYS A 25 26.44 6.55 49.25
CA LYS A 25 27.41 5.46 49.12
C LYS A 25 28.37 5.66 47.95
N MET A 26 27.86 6.10 46.80
CA MET A 26 28.59 6.15 45.52
C MET A 26 29.09 7.56 45.15
N GLY A 27 28.67 8.59 45.88
CA GLY A 27 29.13 9.97 45.66
C GLY A 27 28.51 10.69 44.46
N ARG A 28 27.65 10.02 43.68
CA ARG A 28 26.85 10.61 42.59
C ARG A 28 25.72 9.68 42.20
N VAL A 29 24.57 10.25 41.84
CA VAL A 29 23.49 9.56 41.13
C VAL A 29 23.05 10.39 39.94
N GLN A 30 22.93 9.75 38.78
CA GLN A 30 22.25 10.31 37.61
C GLN A 30 21.23 9.30 37.13
N ALA A 31 19.97 9.70 37.06
CA ALA A 31 18.87 8.81 36.72
C ALA A 31 17.72 9.56 36.04
N THR A 32 16.91 8.83 35.28
CA THR A 32 15.62 9.34 34.80
C THR A 32 14.52 8.78 35.67
N ALA A 33 13.66 9.64 36.21
CA ALA A 33 12.61 9.27 37.14
C ALA A 33 11.33 10.07 36.90
N LYS A 34 10.23 9.67 37.55
CA LYS A 34 9.01 10.49 37.60
C LYS A 34 8.92 11.22 38.93
N ARG A 35 8.54 12.49 38.92
CA ARG A 35 8.27 13.27 40.13
C ARG A 35 6.87 13.87 40.07
N THR A 36 6.38 14.29 41.22
CA THR A 36 5.03 14.84 41.36
C THR A 36 5.11 16.36 41.45
N ARG A 37 4.33 17.05 40.63
CA ARG A 37 4.11 18.50 40.75
C ARG A 37 3.15 18.77 41.90
N LYS A 38 3.07 20.04 42.33
CA LYS A 38 2.17 20.47 43.43
C LYS A 38 0.70 20.12 43.18
N ASP A 39 0.27 20.10 41.92
CA ASP A 39 -1.10 19.76 41.51
C ASP A 39 -1.39 18.25 41.46
N GLY A 40 -0.40 17.41 41.78
CA GLY A 40 -0.50 15.95 41.72
C GLY A 40 -0.14 15.35 40.36
N SER A 41 0.12 16.16 39.33
CA SER A 41 0.53 15.65 38.01
C SER A 41 1.96 15.10 38.03
N LEU A 42 2.23 14.09 37.22
CA LEU A 42 3.57 13.53 37.08
C LEU A 42 4.40 14.31 36.05
N VAL A 43 5.69 14.47 36.35
CA VAL A 43 6.72 15.04 35.48
C VAL A 43 7.83 14.03 35.28
N ASP A 44 8.23 13.79 34.04
CA ASP A 44 9.44 13.04 33.76
C ASP A 44 10.65 13.96 33.95
N VAL A 45 11.58 13.56 34.81
CA VAL A 45 12.76 14.35 35.14
C VAL A 45 14.04 13.54 34.95
N GLU A 46 15.07 14.19 34.45
CA GLU A 46 16.45 13.75 34.64
C GLU A 46 16.97 14.33 35.96
N LEU A 47 17.31 13.45 36.88
CA LEU A 47 17.85 13.76 38.20
C LEU A 47 19.37 13.62 38.17
N LEU A 48 20.07 14.65 38.65
CA LEU A 48 21.47 14.55 39.09
C LEU A 48 21.53 14.88 40.57
N ALA A 49 22.10 14.00 41.38
CA ALA A 49 22.31 14.23 42.80
C ALA A 49 23.76 13.95 43.23
N LEU A 50 24.31 14.84 44.03
CA LEU A 50 25.70 14.84 44.52
C LEU A 50 25.73 15.14 46.02
N PRO A 51 26.65 14.56 46.80
CA PRO A 51 26.84 14.95 48.19
C PRO A 51 27.49 16.34 48.25
N LEU A 52 27.00 17.19 49.16
CA LEU A 52 27.63 18.48 49.46
C LEU A 52 28.56 18.30 50.65
N VAL A 53 29.87 18.47 50.42
CA VAL A 53 30.92 18.30 51.44
C VAL A 53 31.62 19.64 51.67
N LEU A 54 31.66 20.09 52.92
CA LEU A 54 32.28 21.33 53.37
C LEU A 54 33.28 21.01 54.49
N ALA A 55 34.53 21.45 54.33
CA ALA A 55 35.62 21.17 55.29
C ALA A 55 35.80 19.68 55.65
N GLY A 56 35.51 18.77 54.72
CA GLY A 56 35.61 17.32 54.93
C GLY A 56 34.37 16.67 55.56
N GLU A 57 33.38 17.46 55.97
CA GLU A 57 32.11 16.96 56.51
C GLU A 57 30.99 17.06 55.47
N ARG A 58 30.15 16.02 55.39
CA ARG A 58 28.97 16.04 54.52
C ARG A 58 27.88 16.88 55.19
N VAL A 59 27.53 17.99 54.57
CA VAL A 59 26.54 18.95 55.08
C VAL A 59 25.18 18.85 54.37
N GLY A 60 25.08 18.07 53.29
CA GLY A 60 23.81 17.82 52.62
C GLY A 60 23.93 17.13 51.26
N PHE A 61 22.91 17.30 50.44
CA PHE A 61 22.86 16.85 49.05
C PHE A 61 22.50 18.02 48.15
N TYR A 62 23.14 18.07 46.99
CA TYR A 62 22.77 18.91 45.87
C TYR A 62 22.01 18.07 44.86
N ALA A 63 20.78 18.45 44.53
CA ALA A 63 19.95 17.75 43.55
C ALA A 63 19.48 18.74 42.46
N MET A 64 19.62 18.32 41.20
CA MET A 64 19.10 19.01 40.02
C MET A 64 18.07 18.12 39.36
N TYR A 65 16.96 18.73 38.96
CA TYR A 65 15.91 18.09 38.17
C TYR A 65 15.75 18.85 36.87
N HIS A 66 15.94 18.18 35.74
CA HIS A 66 15.64 18.71 34.42
C HIS A 66 14.36 18.08 33.92
N ASP A 67 13.32 18.87 33.63
CA ASP A 67 12.08 18.37 33.03
C ASP A 67 12.37 17.89 31.61
N ILE A 68 12.14 16.60 31.36
CA ILE A 68 12.33 15.95 30.06
C ILE A 68 11.01 15.46 29.47
N SER A 69 9.87 15.93 30.00
CA SER A 69 8.54 15.49 29.60
C SER A 69 8.29 15.74 28.12
N GLU A 70 8.66 16.93 27.62
CA GLU A 70 8.51 17.28 26.21
C GLU A 70 9.36 16.38 25.31
N ARG A 71 10.64 16.19 25.64
CA ARG A 71 11.54 15.30 24.89
C ARG A 71 10.99 13.88 24.82
N LYS A 72 10.58 13.30 25.95
CA LYS A 72 10.00 11.95 25.98
C LYS A 72 8.65 11.85 25.26
N ALA A 73 7.86 12.93 25.23
CA ALA A 73 6.61 12.95 24.47
C ALA A 73 6.91 12.92 22.96
N MET A 74 7.85 13.74 22.50
CA MET A 74 8.29 13.75 21.09
C MET A 74 8.90 12.42 20.66
N GLU A 75 9.75 11.81 21.49
CA GLU A 75 10.33 10.48 21.21
C GLU A 75 9.26 9.39 21.12
N ARG A 76 8.26 9.43 22.02
CA ARG A 76 7.14 8.47 21.99
C ARG A 76 6.27 8.66 20.75
N GLU A 77 5.98 9.90 20.39
CA GLU A 77 5.19 10.21 19.20
C GLU A 77 5.92 9.76 17.93
N LEU A 78 7.22 10.07 17.81
CA LEU A 78 8.04 9.63 16.69
C LEU A 78 8.08 8.09 16.59
N ARG A 79 8.24 7.41 17.72
CA ARG A 79 8.20 5.93 17.76
C ARG A 79 6.83 5.40 17.34
N HIS A 80 5.75 5.99 17.86
CA HIS A 80 4.39 5.57 17.53
C HIS A 80 4.09 5.75 16.04
N GLN A 81 4.48 6.88 15.46
CA GLN A 81 4.36 7.12 14.02
C GLN A 81 5.15 6.10 13.21
N LYS A 82 6.40 5.82 13.60
CA LYS A 82 7.23 4.80 12.95
C LYS A 82 6.58 3.42 12.97
N GLU A 83 6.15 2.96 14.15
CA GLU A 83 5.47 1.67 14.32
C GLU A 83 4.17 1.60 13.49
N TYR A 84 3.42 2.70 13.43
CA TYR A 84 2.19 2.79 12.64
C TYR A 84 2.47 2.68 11.13
N TYR A 85 3.45 3.41 10.60
CA TYR A 85 3.82 3.31 9.19
C TYR A 85 4.39 1.94 8.81
N GLU A 86 5.23 1.35 9.67
CA GLU A 86 5.71 -0.02 9.50
C GLU A 86 4.54 -1.01 9.46
N ALA A 87 3.54 -0.85 10.32
CA ALA A 87 2.36 -1.70 10.32
C ALA A 87 1.55 -1.56 9.02
N LEU A 88 1.36 -0.35 8.49
CA LEU A 88 0.69 -0.14 7.20
C LEU A 88 1.43 -0.82 6.04
N PHE A 89 2.76 -0.70 6.02
CA PHE A 89 3.59 -1.29 4.99
C PHE A 89 3.57 -2.83 5.04
N VAL A 90 3.77 -3.41 6.23
CA VAL A 90 3.85 -4.86 6.45
C VAL A 90 2.50 -5.55 6.22
N ASN A 91 1.41 -4.94 6.68
CA ASN A 91 0.06 -5.51 6.58
C ASN A 91 -0.67 -5.14 5.29
N SER A 92 -0.05 -4.37 4.38
CA SER A 92 -0.64 -4.08 3.08
C SER A 92 -0.93 -5.39 2.33
N PRO A 93 -2.15 -5.58 1.78
CA PRO A 93 -2.45 -6.74 0.96
C PRO A 93 -1.85 -6.62 -0.45
N VAL A 94 -1.45 -5.41 -0.85
CA VAL A 94 -0.87 -5.13 -2.17
C VAL A 94 0.65 -5.06 -2.05
N ALA A 95 1.35 -5.56 -3.09
CA ALA A 95 2.79 -5.51 -3.15
C ALA A 95 3.27 -4.06 -3.23
N VAL A 96 4.07 -3.65 -2.25
CA VAL A 96 4.67 -2.31 -2.16
C VAL A 96 6.17 -2.48 -2.10
N VAL A 97 6.85 -1.84 -3.04
CA VAL A 97 8.30 -1.83 -3.20
C VAL A 97 8.76 -0.38 -3.21
N THR A 98 9.86 -0.09 -2.55
CA THR A 98 10.52 1.22 -2.68
C THR A 98 11.88 1.01 -3.31
N VAL A 99 12.23 1.85 -4.28
CA VAL A 99 13.53 1.86 -4.94
C VAL A 99 14.20 3.22 -4.78
N ASP A 100 15.54 3.24 -4.78
CA ASP A 100 16.30 4.48 -4.84
C ASP A 100 16.31 5.08 -6.27
N ARG A 101 17.08 6.15 -6.46
CA ARG A 101 17.20 6.84 -7.76
C ARG A 101 17.88 5.99 -8.83
N ASP A 102 18.62 4.96 -8.43
CA ASP A 102 19.32 4.05 -9.32
C ASP A 102 18.51 2.75 -9.55
N GLY A 103 17.25 2.71 -9.12
CA GLY A 103 16.36 1.56 -9.26
C GLY A 103 16.66 0.41 -8.29
N LYS A 104 17.55 0.61 -7.30
CA LYS A 104 17.86 -0.44 -6.31
C LYS A 104 16.78 -0.50 -5.24
N VAL A 105 16.34 -1.71 -4.93
CA VAL A 105 15.30 -1.96 -3.94
C VAL A 105 15.77 -1.54 -2.54
N ILE A 106 15.07 -0.57 -1.94
CA ILE A 106 15.24 -0.14 -0.54
C ILE A 106 14.33 -0.95 0.37
N SER A 107 13.10 -1.24 -0.07
CA SER A 107 12.08 -1.90 0.75
C SER A 107 11.26 -2.89 -0.05
N TRP A 108 10.83 -3.97 0.61
CA TRP A 108 10.09 -5.07 0.00
C TRP A 108 9.09 -5.64 1.01
N ASN A 109 7.81 -5.36 0.83
CA ASN A 109 6.81 -5.80 1.82
C ASN A 109 6.42 -7.29 1.66
N PRO A 110 5.75 -7.89 2.65
CA PRO A 110 5.34 -9.30 2.58
C PRO A 110 4.43 -9.63 1.38
N ALA A 111 3.65 -8.66 0.90
CA ALA A 111 2.83 -8.85 -0.29
C ALA A 111 3.66 -8.93 -1.58
N ALA A 112 4.75 -8.16 -1.69
CA ALA A 112 5.70 -8.27 -2.79
C ALA A 112 6.41 -9.62 -2.78
N GLU A 113 6.77 -10.14 -1.61
CA GLU A 113 7.31 -11.51 -1.47
C GLU A 113 6.32 -12.57 -1.96
N ARG A 114 5.05 -12.47 -1.56
CA ARG A 114 4.01 -13.40 -2.05
C ARG A 114 3.79 -13.29 -3.56
N LEU A 115 3.80 -12.07 -4.10
CA LEU A 115 3.53 -11.81 -5.51
C LEU A 115 4.66 -12.29 -6.43
N PHE A 116 5.90 -11.98 -6.07
CA PHE A 116 7.07 -12.20 -6.93
C PHE A 116 7.95 -13.37 -6.47
N GLY A 117 7.81 -13.87 -5.25
CA GLY A 117 8.55 -15.04 -4.73
C GLY A 117 9.97 -14.74 -4.21
N TYR A 118 10.37 -13.46 -4.14
CA TYR A 118 11.64 -13.04 -3.56
C TYR A 118 11.46 -12.65 -2.10
N THR A 119 12.32 -13.16 -1.23
CA THR A 119 12.38 -12.68 0.16
C THR A 119 12.96 -11.25 0.20
N PRO A 120 12.66 -10.44 1.23
CA PRO A 120 13.29 -9.12 1.37
C PRO A 120 14.83 -9.18 1.36
N ALA A 121 15.42 -10.24 1.92
CA ALA A 121 16.87 -10.43 1.94
C ALA A 121 17.48 -10.69 0.56
N GLU A 122 16.71 -11.24 -0.37
CA GLU A 122 17.13 -11.45 -1.76
C GLU A 122 16.85 -10.22 -2.63
N ALA A 123 15.78 -9.48 -2.33
CA ALA A 123 15.35 -8.35 -3.15
C ALA A 123 16.11 -7.06 -2.82
N ILE A 124 16.33 -6.75 -1.54
CA ILE A 124 16.92 -5.47 -1.11
C ILE A 124 18.34 -5.32 -1.68
N GLY A 125 18.60 -4.16 -2.29
CA GLY A 125 19.87 -3.81 -2.95
C GLY A 125 20.02 -4.35 -4.37
N GLN A 126 19.10 -5.21 -4.85
CA GLN A 126 19.08 -5.63 -6.25
C GLN A 126 18.37 -4.59 -7.11
N ASP A 127 18.63 -4.66 -8.41
CA ASP A 127 17.90 -3.90 -9.40
C ASP A 127 16.45 -4.41 -9.49
N ILE A 128 15.47 -3.50 -9.50
CA ILE A 128 14.07 -3.91 -9.59
C ILE A 128 13.77 -4.61 -10.92
N ASP A 129 14.35 -4.17 -12.03
CA ASP A 129 14.07 -4.74 -13.34
C ASP A 129 14.67 -6.16 -13.47
N ASP A 130 15.83 -6.41 -12.86
CA ASP A 130 16.43 -7.75 -12.78
C ASP A 130 15.57 -8.74 -11.96
N LEU A 131 14.71 -8.26 -11.06
CA LEU A 131 13.83 -9.11 -10.28
C LEU A 131 12.53 -9.39 -11.02
N VAL A 132 11.85 -8.33 -11.47
CA VAL A 132 10.45 -8.40 -11.90
C VAL A 132 10.23 -8.18 -13.40
N ALA A 133 11.27 -7.82 -14.15
CA ALA A 133 11.20 -7.49 -15.58
C ALA A 133 12.21 -8.26 -16.46
N ARG A 134 12.53 -9.52 -16.09
CA ARG A 134 13.57 -10.35 -16.75
C ARG A 134 13.31 -10.80 -18.19
N ASP A 135 12.09 -10.64 -18.71
CA ASP A 135 11.72 -11.20 -20.00
C ASP A 135 11.55 -10.11 -21.07
N GLU A 136 12.21 -10.28 -22.22
CA GLU A 136 12.19 -9.34 -23.37
C GLU A 136 10.80 -9.19 -24.02
N SER A 137 9.85 -10.09 -23.75
CA SER A 137 8.46 -10.01 -24.21
C SER A 137 7.57 -9.14 -23.32
N ILE A 138 8.09 -8.68 -22.17
CA ILE A 138 7.49 -7.56 -21.45
C ILE A 138 7.59 -6.37 -22.42
N PRO A 139 6.46 -5.74 -22.81
CA PRO A 139 6.49 -4.63 -23.75
C PRO A 139 7.56 -3.62 -23.30
N ALA A 140 8.31 -3.03 -24.23
CA ALA A 140 9.27 -1.97 -23.90
C ALA A 140 8.62 -0.88 -23.02
N GLU A 141 7.30 -0.71 -23.13
CA GLU A 141 6.36 0.07 -22.29
C GLU A 141 6.45 -0.17 -20.78
N ALA A 142 7.09 -1.28 -20.39
CA ALA A 142 7.20 -1.76 -19.04
C ALA A 142 8.64 -2.03 -18.59
N VAL A 143 9.60 -1.97 -19.52
CA VAL A 143 11.04 -1.95 -19.25
C VAL A 143 11.49 -0.51 -19.39
N GLY A 144 11.52 0.20 -18.26
CA GLY A 144 11.77 1.64 -18.23
C GLY A 144 11.62 2.25 -16.84
N PHE A 145 11.67 1.42 -15.79
CA PHE A 145 11.80 1.93 -14.42
C PHE A 145 13.24 2.39 -14.16
N THR A 146 14.22 1.72 -14.78
CA THR A 146 15.66 1.90 -14.50
C THR A 146 16.39 2.78 -15.52
N ASP A 147 15.80 3.05 -16.70
CA ASP A 147 16.32 4.03 -17.66
C ASP A 147 15.99 5.46 -17.20
N ALA A 148 16.47 5.82 -16.01
CA ALA A 148 16.43 7.17 -15.48
C ALA A 148 17.42 8.05 -16.24
N PHE A 149 16.98 8.67 -17.34
CA PHE A 149 17.73 9.77 -17.92
C PHE A 149 17.61 11.01 -17.03
N ARG A 150 18.75 11.49 -16.53
CA ARG A 150 18.90 12.88 -16.06
C ARG A 150 18.72 13.83 -17.24
N VAL A 151 17.69 14.67 -17.21
CA VAL A 151 17.61 15.87 -18.05
C VAL A 151 17.87 17.09 -17.16
N GLY A 152 19.15 17.46 -17.03
CA GLY A 152 19.58 18.55 -16.15
C GLY A 152 19.49 18.20 -14.66
N ASP A 153 18.91 19.08 -13.85
CA ASP A 153 18.76 18.93 -12.38
C ASP A 153 17.49 18.14 -11.97
N GLN A 154 16.70 17.65 -12.93
CA GLN A 154 15.51 16.83 -12.64
C GLN A 154 15.79 15.34 -12.87
N VAL A 155 15.56 14.55 -11.82
CA VAL A 155 15.41 13.11 -11.91
C VAL A 155 13.98 12.84 -12.35
N VAL A 156 13.81 12.11 -13.45
CA VAL A 156 12.50 11.68 -13.95
C VAL A 156 12.61 10.18 -14.17
N ALA A 157 12.17 9.37 -13.20
CA ALA A 157 11.82 7.99 -13.54
C ALA A 157 10.67 8.01 -14.55
N PHE A 158 10.46 6.92 -15.30
CA PHE A 158 9.39 6.78 -16.29
C PHE A 158 9.62 7.48 -17.64
N SER A 159 10.85 7.96 -17.96
CA SER A 159 11.10 8.72 -19.19
C SER A 159 10.96 7.93 -20.49
N ALA A 160 10.86 6.61 -20.43
CA ALA A 160 10.61 5.79 -21.62
C ALA A 160 9.20 6.04 -22.19
N TYR A 161 8.24 6.48 -21.37
CA TYR A 161 6.83 6.72 -21.74
C TYR A 161 6.26 7.93 -21.00
N PRO A 162 6.73 9.16 -21.31
CA PRO A 162 6.31 10.38 -20.62
C PRO A 162 4.80 10.64 -20.72
N GLU A 163 4.13 10.11 -21.74
CA GLU A 163 2.68 10.16 -21.91
C GLU A 163 1.88 9.38 -20.86
N LEU A 164 2.51 8.42 -20.19
CA LEU A 164 1.87 7.61 -19.13
C LEU A 164 2.03 8.23 -17.74
N VAL A 165 2.79 9.33 -17.65
CA VAL A 165 3.07 10.04 -16.41
C VAL A 165 2.18 11.28 -16.32
N ASP A 166 1.47 11.42 -15.21
CA ASP A 166 0.64 12.59 -14.99
C ASP A 166 1.48 13.84 -14.59
N LYS A 167 0.81 14.99 -14.46
CA LYS A 167 1.47 16.26 -14.07
C LYS A 167 2.10 16.23 -12.69
N GLN A 168 1.83 15.20 -11.89
CA GLN A 168 2.37 14.98 -10.56
C GLN A 168 3.50 13.93 -10.56
N GLY A 169 3.93 13.44 -11.72
CA GLY A 169 4.99 12.44 -11.82
C GLY A 169 4.53 11.00 -11.53
N ARG A 170 3.20 10.75 -11.51
CA ARG A 170 2.65 9.42 -11.19
C ARG A 170 2.42 8.62 -12.46
N LEU A 171 2.82 7.35 -12.43
CA LEU A 171 2.60 6.38 -13.50
C LEU A 171 1.51 5.39 -13.08
N GLN A 172 0.54 5.12 -13.95
CA GLN A 172 -0.40 4.00 -13.77
C GLN A 172 -0.53 3.22 -15.08
N ILE A 173 -0.17 1.93 -15.06
CA ILE A 173 -0.19 1.08 -16.25
C ILE A 173 -0.54 -0.37 -15.90
N ALA A 174 -1.35 -1.02 -16.72
CA ALA A 174 -1.52 -2.47 -16.69
C ALA A 174 -0.42 -3.15 -17.51
N THR A 175 0.28 -4.11 -16.93
CA THR A 175 1.48 -4.68 -17.52
C THR A 175 1.76 -6.10 -17.02
N ARG A 176 2.73 -6.78 -17.62
CA ARG A 176 3.16 -8.14 -17.24
C ARG A 176 4.51 -8.08 -16.53
N ARG A 177 4.65 -8.85 -15.45
CA ARG A 177 5.90 -8.99 -14.69
C ARG A 177 6.27 -10.45 -14.51
N THR A 178 7.53 -10.69 -14.19
CA THR A 178 8.11 -12.03 -14.04
C THR A 178 8.31 -12.33 -12.55
N ARG A 179 7.80 -13.49 -12.10
CA ARG A 179 8.06 -14.00 -10.74
C ARG A 179 9.41 -14.71 -10.69
N LYS A 180 9.92 -14.99 -9.49
CA LYS A 180 11.19 -15.70 -9.26
C LYS A 180 11.29 -17.02 -10.02
N ASP A 181 10.19 -17.77 -10.08
CA ASP A 181 10.07 -19.06 -10.78
C ASP A 181 10.01 -18.94 -12.32
N GLY A 182 10.02 -17.73 -12.87
CA GLY A 182 9.91 -17.45 -14.30
C GLY A 182 8.48 -17.35 -14.82
N SER A 183 7.46 -17.59 -13.99
CA SER A 183 6.06 -17.41 -14.39
C SER A 183 5.71 -15.93 -14.52
N PHE A 184 4.70 -15.65 -15.34
CA PHE A 184 4.20 -14.30 -15.52
C PHE A 184 3.03 -13.97 -14.60
N VAL A 185 2.96 -12.70 -14.20
CA VAL A 185 1.83 -12.10 -13.51
C VAL A 185 1.36 -10.85 -14.26
N GLU A 186 0.05 -10.71 -14.40
CA GLU A 186 -0.55 -9.47 -14.89
C GLU A 186 -0.79 -8.56 -13.69
N VAL A 187 -0.21 -7.36 -13.74
CA VAL A 187 -0.27 -6.38 -12.65
C VAL A 187 -0.71 -5.03 -13.14
N GLU A 188 -1.50 -4.34 -12.34
CA GLU A 188 -1.61 -2.89 -12.41
C GLU A 188 -0.49 -2.30 -11.56
N LEU A 189 0.39 -1.53 -12.21
CA LEU A 189 1.55 -0.89 -11.61
C LEU A 189 1.26 0.59 -11.41
N LEU A 190 1.40 1.04 -10.16
CA LEU A 190 1.38 2.44 -9.78
C LEU A 190 2.77 2.86 -9.28
N GLY A 191 3.39 3.80 -9.99
CA GLY A 191 4.66 4.43 -9.62
C GLY A 191 4.45 5.82 -9.02
N LEU A 192 5.00 6.06 -7.83
CA LEU A 192 4.87 7.32 -7.09
C LEU A 192 6.25 7.86 -6.69
N PRO A 193 6.59 9.12 -6.99
CA PRO A 193 7.83 9.73 -6.50
C PRO A 193 7.73 10.01 -4.99
N VAL A 194 8.84 9.85 -4.29
CA VAL A 194 9.00 10.22 -2.89
C VAL A 194 9.86 11.47 -2.81
N THR A 195 9.23 12.61 -2.53
CA THR A 195 9.91 13.90 -2.42
C THR A 195 10.03 14.35 -0.98
N VAL A 196 11.24 14.71 -0.55
CA VAL A 196 11.53 15.30 0.76
C VAL A 196 12.22 16.64 0.54
N ALA A 197 11.69 17.71 1.15
CA ALA A 197 12.22 19.08 1.02
C ALA A 197 12.38 19.57 -0.45
N GLY A 198 11.55 19.08 -1.37
CA GLY A 198 11.61 19.42 -2.79
C GLY A 198 12.58 18.57 -3.62
N GLU A 199 13.30 17.64 -2.99
CA GLU A 199 14.20 16.71 -3.66
C GLU A 199 13.56 15.31 -3.72
N GLU A 200 13.47 14.71 -4.90
CA GLU A 200 12.97 13.35 -5.08
C GLU A 200 14.03 12.35 -4.66
N ILE A 201 13.80 11.58 -3.59
CA ILE A 201 14.82 10.71 -3.00
C ILE A 201 14.63 9.22 -3.30
N ALA A 202 13.44 8.82 -3.76
CA ALA A 202 13.08 7.43 -4.00
C ALA A 202 11.79 7.35 -4.85
N PHE A 203 11.45 6.14 -5.27
CA PHE A 203 10.16 5.82 -5.90
C PHE A 203 9.47 4.68 -5.16
N ILE A 204 8.16 4.77 -5.02
CA ILE A 204 7.31 3.68 -4.56
C ILE A 204 6.66 3.05 -5.78
N ALA A 205 6.85 1.75 -5.96
CA ALA A 205 6.16 0.92 -6.93
C ALA A 205 5.14 0.04 -6.20
N ILE A 206 3.87 0.19 -6.57
CA ILE A 206 2.76 -0.62 -6.06
C ILE A 206 2.31 -1.53 -7.18
N TYR A 207 2.31 -2.85 -6.93
CA TYR A 207 1.89 -3.86 -7.90
C TYR A 207 0.62 -4.53 -7.40
N HIS A 208 -0.49 -4.32 -8.10
CA HIS A 208 -1.74 -4.99 -7.83
C HIS A 208 -1.92 -6.14 -8.81
N ASP A 209 -2.03 -7.38 -8.32
CA ASP A 209 -2.30 -8.54 -9.18
C ASP A 209 -3.72 -8.43 -9.77
N ILE A 210 -3.79 -8.35 -11.10
CA ILE A 210 -5.05 -8.27 -11.84
C ILE A 210 -5.32 -9.57 -12.63
N SER A 211 -4.52 -10.62 -12.42
CA SER A 211 -4.59 -11.86 -13.20
C SER A 211 -5.97 -12.51 -13.13
N GLU A 212 -6.59 -12.54 -11.94
CA GLU A 212 -7.95 -13.08 -11.77
C GLU A 212 -9.00 -12.24 -12.51
N ARG A 213 -8.92 -10.91 -12.41
CA ARG A 213 -9.83 -10.00 -13.09
C ARG A 213 -9.76 -10.17 -14.61
N GLU A 214 -8.54 -10.15 -15.15
CA GLU A 214 -8.29 -10.31 -16.59
C GLU A 214 -8.71 -11.70 -17.08
N ALA A 215 -8.52 -12.76 -16.28
CA ALA A 215 -8.99 -14.09 -16.63
C ALA A 215 -10.52 -14.16 -16.72
N MET A 216 -11.24 -13.56 -15.75
CA MET A 216 -12.70 -13.50 -15.76
C MET A 216 -13.23 -12.70 -16.94
N GLU A 217 -12.63 -11.55 -17.24
CA GLU A 217 -13.02 -10.71 -18.38
C GLU A 217 -12.78 -11.43 -19.72
N ARG A 218 -11.64 -12.11 -19.88
CA ARG A 218 -11.34 -12.91 -21.07
C ARG A 218 -12.32 -14.06 -21.26
N GLU A 219 -12.66 -14.78 -20.19
CA GLU A 219 -13.61 -15.89 -20.26
C GLU A 219 -15.03 -15.39 -20.60
N LEU A 220 -15.48 -14.30 -19.96
CA LEU A 220 -16.77 -13.69 -20.27
C LEU A 220 -16.85 -13.24 -21.74
N ARG A 221 -15.79 -12.60 -22.23
CA ARG A 221 -15.70 -12.18 -23.64
C ARG A 221 -15.76 -13.38 -24.58
N ARG A 222 -14.99 -14.43 -24.29
CA ARG A 222 -14.99 -15.67 -25.09
C ARG A 222 -16.37 -16.33 -25.11
N GLN A 223 -17.07 -16.38 -23.98
CA GLN A 223 -18.42 -16.92 -23.90
C GLN A 223 -19.42 -16.09 -24.72
N LYS A 224 -19.31 -14.76 -24.66
CA LYS A 224 -20.14 -13.85 -25.46
C LYS A 224 -19.90 -14.04 -26.96
N GLU A 225 -18.64 -14.05 -27.40
CA GLU A 225 -18.27 -14.27 -28.80
C GLU A 225 -18.72 -15.66 -29.29
N TYR A 226 -18.58 -16.69 -28.46
CA TYR A 226 -19.06 -18.04 -28.76
C TYR A 226 -20.58 -18.12 -28.89
N TYR A 227 -21.32 -17.50 -27.95
CA TYR A 227 -22.78 -17.42 -28.01
C TYR A 227 -23.25 -16.67 -29.26
N GLU A 228 -22.66 -15.51 -29.55
CA GLU A 228 -22.97 -14.73 -30.75
C GLU A 228 -22.69 -15.55 -32.02
N ALA A 229 -21.56 -16.26 -32.09
CA ALA A 229 -21.24 -17.12 -33.22
C ALA A 229 -22.24 -18.27 -33.39
N LEU A 230 -22.65 -18.93 -32.31
CA LEU A 230 -23.68 -19.98 -32.36
C LEU A 230 -25.05 -19.44 -32.78
N PHE A 231 -25.43 -18.27 -32.24
CA PHE A 231 -26.71 -17.64 -32.53
C PHE A 231 -26.81 -17.19 -34.00
N VAL A 232 -25.79 -16.45 -34.47
CA VAL A 232 -25.72 -15.89 -35.83
C VAL A 232 -25.60 -16.98 -36.89
N ASN A 233 -24.77 -18.00 -36.64
CA ASN A 233 -24.52 -19.08 -37.60
C ASN A 233 -25.45 -20.29 -37.42
N SER A 234 -26.46 -20.22 -36.55
CA SER A 234 -27.39 -21.33 -36.35
C SER A 234 -28.17 -21.61 -37.64
N PRO A 235 -28.23 -22.89 -38.09
CA PRO A 235 -29.03 -23.28 -39.25
C PRO A 235 -30.54 -23.27 -38.97
N ALA A 236 -30.95 -23.11 -37.71
CA ALA A 236 -32.35 -22.98 -37.30
C ALA A 236 -32.68 -21.52 -36.96
N ALA A 237 -33.95 -21.14 -37.13
CA ALA A 237 -34.46 -19.88 -36.61
C ALA A 237 -34.43 -19.93 -35.08
N VAL A 238 -33.70 -18.99 -34.47
CA VAL A 238 -33.60 -18.85 -33.02
C VAL A 238 -34.19 -17.50 -32.65
N VAL A 239 -35.20 -17.55 -31.79
CA VAL A 239 -35.94 -16.39 -31.29
C VAL A 239 -36.02 -16.52 -29.78
N THR A 240 -35.72 -15.43 -29.06
CA THR A 240 -35.96 -15.35 -27.62
C THR A 240 -36.92 -14.23 -27.30
N VAL A 241 -37.71 -14.39 -26.25
CA VAL A 241 -38.72 -13.43 -25.80
C VAL A 241 -38.57 -13.10 -24.33
N ASP A 242 -39.05 -11.92 -23.92
CA ASP A 242 -39.16 -11.54 -22.52
C ASP A 242 -40.37 -12.18 -21.83
N ARG A 243 -40.62 -11.81 -20.57
CA ARG A 243 -41.75 -12.35 -19.78
C ARG A 243 -43.13 -11.96 -20.33
N ASN A 244 -43.21 -10.95 -21.20
CA ASN A 244 -44.43 -10.47 -21.82
C ASN A 244 -44.58 -10.97 -23.27
N GLY A 245 -43.72 -11.91 -23.72
CA GLY A 245 -43.76 -12.42 -25.08
C GLY A 245 -43.14 -11.49 -26.13
N LYS A 246 -42.48 -10.40 -25.71
CA LYS A 246 -41.83 -9.49 -26.66
C LYS A 246 -40.49 -10.04 -27.10
N VAL A 247 -40.21 -9.97 -28.40
CA VAL A 247 -38.94 -10.45 -28.98
C VAL A 247 -37.76 -9.68 -28.40
N VAL A 248 -36.80 -10.44 -27.86
CA VAL A 248 -35.53 -9.94 -27.29
C VAL A 248 -34.36 -10.24 -28.23
N SER A 249 -34.40 -11.35 -28.97
CA SER A 249 -33.41 -11.66 -29.99
C SER A 249 -34.02 -12.38 -31.18
N TRP A 250 -33.45 -12.11 -32.36
CA TRP A 250 -33.90 -12.63 -33.64
C TRP A 250 -32.69 -12.89 -34.54
N ASN A 251 -32.41 -14.16 -34.85
CA ASN A 251 -31.19 -14.51 -35.59
C ASN A 251 -31.36 -14.41 -37.12
N PRO A 252 -30.27 -14.40 -37.91
CA PRO A 252 -30.36 -14.28 -39.38
C PRO A 252 -31.17 -15.38 -40.06
N THR A 253 -31.25 -16.58 -39.48
CA THR A 253 -32.10 -17.65 -40.02
C THR A 253 -33.58 -17.35 -39.78
N ALA A 254 -33.95 -16.75 -38.66
CA ALA A 254 -35.30 -16.26 -38.40
C ALA A 254 -35.67 -15.13 -39.38
N GLU A 255 -34.75 -14.21 -39.69
CA GLU A 255 -34.97 -13.19 -40.72
C GLU A 255 -35.29 -13.81 -42.09
N ARG A 256 -34.49 -14.81 -42.50
CA ARG A 256 -34.73 -15.52 -43.77
C ARG A 256 -36.03 -16.30 -43.79
N LEU A 257 -36.42 -16.88 -42.65
CA LEU A 257 -37.59 -17.75 -42.54
C LEU A 257 -38.90 -16.94 -42.50
N PHE A 258 -38.94 -15.88 -41.70
CA PHE A 258 -40.16 -15.11 -41.43
C PHE A 258 -40.21 -13.76 -42.17
N GLY A 259 -39.09 -13.29 -42.72
CA GLY A 259 -39.02 -12.10 -43.58
C GLY A 259 -38.89 -10.76 -42.85
N TYR A 260 -38.80 -10.76 -41.52
CA TYR A 260 -38.58 -9.57 -40.70
C TYR A 260 -37.11 -9.45 -40.31
N THR A 261 -36.53 -8.26 -40.43
CA THR A 261 -35.19 -7.98 -39.91
C THR A 261 -35.19 -7.99 -38.38
N GLN A 262 -34.02 -8.20 -37.77
CA GLN A 262 -33.85 -8.18 -36.32
C GLN A 262 -34.35 -6.86 -35.72
N ASP A 263 -34.05 -5.72 -36.35
CA ASP A 263 -34.48 -4.40 -35.88
C ASP A 263 -36.00 -4.21 -35.93
N GLU A 264 -36.67 -4.81 -36.93
CA GLU A 264 -38.13 -4.78 -37.03
C GLU A 264 -38.80 -5.73 -36.03
N ALA A 265 -38.15 -6.86 -35.73
CA ALA A 265 -38.69 -7.89 -34.85
C ALA A 265 -38.54 -7.55 -33.36
N ILE A 266 -37.42 -6.96 -32.95
CA ILE A 266 -37.14 -6.66 -31.53
C ILE A 266 -38.24 -5.76 -30.93
N GLY A 267 -38.75 -6.14 -29.77
CA GLY A 267 -39.79 -5.42 -29.01
C GLY A 267 -41.23 -5.65 -29.49
N GLN A 268 -41.42 -6.29 -30.64
CA GLN A 268 -42.74 -6.73 -31.11
C GLN A 268 -43.20 -7.97 -30.36
N ASP A 269 -44.51 -8.22 -30.36
CA ASP A 269 -45.08 -9.46 -29.86
C ASP A 269 -44.66 -10.61 -30.79
N VAL A 270 -44.13 -11.70 -30.23
CA VAL A 270 -43.63 -12.80 -31.05
C VAL A 270 -44.73 -13.46 -31.87
N ASP A 271 -45.95 -13.57 -31.33
CA ASP A 271 -47.06 -14.28 -31.97
C ASP A 271 -47.50 -13.54 -33.24
N ASP A 272 -47.47 -12.20 -33.24
CA ASP A 272 -47.77 -11.38 -34.41
C ASP A 272 -46.77 -11.60 -35.58
N LEU A 273 -45.54 -12.03 -35.27
CA LEU A 273 -44.48 -12.24 -36.26
C LEU A 273 -44.41 -13.70 -36.75
N VAL A 274 -44.63 -14.67 -35.86
CA VAL A 274 -44.42 -16.10 -36.17
C VAL A 274 -45.72 -16.86 -36.46
N ALA A 275 -46.87 -16.38 -35.99
CA ALA A 275 -48.16 -16.99 -36.23
C ALA A 275 -48.98 -16.15 -37.22
N ARG A 276 -48.96 -16.54 -38.50
CA ARG A 276 -50.00 -16.14 -39.46
C ARG A 276 -50.93 -17.32 -39.70
N ASP A 277 -51.90 -17.49 -38.81
CA ASP A 277 -53.09 -18.26 -39.15
C ASP A 277 -54.30 -17.64 -38.44
N ASP A 278 -55.25 -17.12 -39.23
CA ASP A 278 -56.56 -16.61 -38.79
C ASP A 278 -57.48 -17.73 -38.24
N SER A 279 -56.93 -18.88 -37.85
CA SER A 279 -57.69 -20.06 -37.42
C SER A 279 -57.51 -20.45 -35.95
N VAL A 280 -56.73 -19.72 -35.15
CA VAL A 280 -56.65 -19.94 -33.69
C VAL A 280 -56.71 -18.60 -32.93
N ARG A 281 -57.92 -18.05 -32.80
CA ARG A 281 -58.31 -17.12 -31.73
C ARG A 281 -59.65 -17.55 -31.15
#